data_AF-A0A2V9Y8T2-F1
#
_entry.id   AF-A0A2V9Y8T2-F1
#
_cell.length_a   1.000
_cell.length_b   1.000
_cell.length_c   1.000
_cell.angle_alpha   90.00
_cell.angle_beta   90.00
_cell.angle_gamma   90.00
#
_symmetry.space_group_name_H-M   'P 1'
#
loop_
_entity.id
_entity.type
_entity.pdbx_description
1 polymer ?
#
loop_
_entity_poly.entity_id
_entity_poly.type
_entity_poly.pdbx_seq_one_letter_code
_entity_poly.pdbx_strand_id
1 'polypeptide(L)'
;PNPSPLFEAGFDSKYLASANATGNIYVCGNTGGPPILYQIPINAGTMGTVVAGPVLSNATTGCSPVTDISNPNATGGTTEWIFASAQASGLGNSCASGGCVMNFENTPWLPSHGYTVGQQVLDTHFQVQTCRTAGTSRATTPAWSTTVGASTADNTVRWVNQGPQAAAHGTWLASHAYALATSIIDSNGNIQVVTTAGTSKAGAHPAWATTINTITADNTVRWRNTGLPATASLAAAGGTGGIIIDNIVGSGTLAGASQVYFSTQSNQVCGSTGTGGCAVQASQSALQ
;
A
#
# COMPACT_ATOMS: atom_id res chain seq x y z
N PRO A 1 13.02 30.91 13.59
CA PRO A 1 12.09 29.80 13.89
C PRO A 1 11.42 29.33 12.58
N ASN A 2 11.89 28.21 12.01
CA ASN A 2 11.16 27.60 10.90
C ASN A 2 9.79 27.15 11.43
N PRO A 3 8.67 27.53 10.79
CA PRO A 3 7.37 27.06 11.21
C PRO A 3 7.38 25.53 11.21
N SER A 4 6.96 24.92 12.32
CA SER A 4 6.72 23.48 12.36
C SER A 4 5.70 23.16 11.26
N PRO A 5 5.98 22.22 10.36
CA PRO A 5 4.99 21.80 9.37
C PRO A 5 3.73 21.35 10.12
N LEU A 6 2.58 21.90 9.75
CA LEU A 6 1.29 21.44 10.26
C LEU A 6 1.02 20.09 9.57
N PHE A 7 1.16 19.00 10.32
CA PHE A 7 0.76 17.69 9.83
C PHE A 7 -0.77 17.60 9.89
N GLU A 8 -1.42 17.77 8.75
CA GLU A 8 -2.85 17.51 8.62
C GLU A 8 -3.07 15.99 8.54
N ALA A 9 -4.05 15.52 9.31
CA ALA A 9 -4.38 14.12 9.50
C ALA A 9 -5.63 13.73 8.70
N GLY A 10 -5.78 12.45 8.36
CA GLY A 10 -6.98 11.91 7.72
C GLY A 10 -7.76 11.00 8.66
N PHE A 11 -9.08 11.15 8.73
CA PHE A 11 -9.96 10.16 9.36
C PHE A 11 -10.32 9.07 8.36
N ASP A 12 -10.43 7.83 8.83
CA ASP A 12 -10.98 6.74 8.01
C ASP A 12 -12.50 6.87 7.83
N SER A 13 -13.03 6.21 6.82
CA SER A 13 -14.46 6.12 6.53
C SER A 13 -15.25 5.54 7.71
N LYS A 14 -14.66 4.65 8.51
CA LYS A 14 -15.29 4.11 9.72
C LYS A 14 -15.58 5.22 10.72
N TYR A 15 -14.62 6.10 10.99
CA TYR A 15 -14.80 7.27 11.84
C TYR A 15 -15.84 8.23 11.25
N LEU A 16 -15.71 8.54 9.96
CA LEU A 16 -16.61 9.47 9.26
C LEU A 16 -18.06 8.98 9.23
N ALA A 17 -18.28 7.66 9.17
CA ALA A 17 -19.60 7.04 9.22
C ALA A 17 -20.11 6.77 10.65
N SER A 18 -19.27 7.00 11.67
CA SER A 18 -19.59 6.64 13.05
C SER A 18 -20.47 7.68 13.74
N ALA A 19 -21.54 7.21 14.37
CA ALA A 19 -22.38 8.06 15.23
C ALA A 19 -21.74 8.39 16.59
N ASN A 20 -20.67 7.68 16.98
CA ASN A 20 -20.01 7.84 18.28
C ASN A 20 -18.51 8.15 18.16
N ALA A 21 -18.04 8.62 16.99
CA ALA A 21 -16.62 8.94 16.77
C ALA A 21 -15.70 7.73 17.02
N THR A 22 -16.04 6.58 16.45
CA THR A 22 -15.22 5.35 16.47
C THR A 22 -14.65 5.05 15.10
N GLY A 23 -13.34 4.88 15.00
CA GLY A 23 -12.62 4.61 13.76
C GLY A 23 -11.13 4.82 13.97
N ASN A 24 -10.44 5.36 12.97
CA ASN A 24 -9.02 5.66 13.05
C ASN A 24 -8.72 7.05 12.49
N ILE A 25 -7.65 7.65 13.00
CA ILE A 25 -7.00 8.81 12.40
C ILE A 25 -5.59 8.41 11.97
N TYR A 26 -5.20 8.85 10.78
CA TYR A 26 -3.90 8.59 10.19
C TYR A 26 -3.10 9.88 10.09
N VAL A 27 -1.84 9.79 10.51
CA VAL A 27 -0.92 10.92 10.54
C VAL A 27 0.42 10.45 10.00
N CYS A 28 0.98 11.19 9.04
CA CYS A 28 2.38 11.05 8.75
C CYS A 28 3.20 11.96 9.65
N GLY A 29 4.20 11.42 10.32
CA GLY A 29 5.11 12.20 11.16
C GLY A 29 6.27 11.36 11.67
N ASN A 30 7.11 11.96 12.52
CA ASN A 30 8.20 11.38 13.33
C ASN A 30 9.29 12.45 13.42
N THR A 31 9.00 13.55 14.12
CA THR A 31 9.85 14.75 14.11
C THR A 31 11.28 14.41 14.55
N GLY A 32 12.26 14.71 13.70
CA GLY A 32 13.67 14.41 13.95
C GLY A 32 14.11 13.00 13.56
N GLY A 33 13.21 12.17 13.03
CA GLY A 33 13.52 10.86 12.47
C GLY A 33 12.93 10.66 11.07
N PRO A 34 13.05 9.45 10.51
CA PRO A 34 12.42 9.11 9.25
C PRO A 34 10.89 9.09 9.36
N PRO A 35 10.14 9.66 8.40
CA PRO A 35 8.68 9.78 8.46
C PRO A 35 8.01 8.41 8.49
N ILE A 36 7.01 8.26 9.34
CA ILE A 36 6.21 7.06 9.57
C ILE A 36 4.73 7.42 9.41
N LEU A 37 3.96 6.56 8.75
CA LEU A 37 2.51 6.61 8.77
C LEU A 37 2.01 5.96 10.06
N TYR A 38 1.45 6.76 10.95
CA TYR A 38 0.84 6.29 12.19
C TYR A 38 -0.66 6.14 12.04
N GLN A 39 -1.21 5.09 12.65
CA GLN A 39 -2.64 4.97 12.92
C GLN A 39 -2.87 5.22 14.40
N ILE A 40 -3.88 6.02 14.73
CA ILE A 40 -4.36 6.20 16.08
C ILE A 40 -5.83 5.73 16.10
N PRO A 41 -6.15 4.61 16.79
CA PRO A 41 -7.53 4.18 16.93
C PRO A 41 -8.29 5.15 17.83
N ILE A 42 -9.55 5.38 17.50
CA ILE A 42 -10.49 6.17 18.31
C ILE A 42 -11.67 5.27 18.63
N ASN A 43 -11.99 5.14 19.92
CA ASN A 43 -13.13 4.37 20.39
C ASN A 43 -14.04 5.29 21.22
N ALA A 44 -15.27 5.49 20.75
CA ALA A 44 -16.24 6.37 21.39
C ALA A 44 -15.67 7.77 21.71
N GLY A 45 -14.91 8.37 20.78
CA GLY A 45 -14.24 9.67 20.96
C GLY A 45 -12.94 9.64 21.78
N THR A 46 -12.51 8.48 22.31
CA THR A 46 -11.26 8.35 23.08
C THR A 46 -10.14 7.84 22.18
N MET A 47 -9.03 8.58 22.09
CA MET A 47 -7.82 8.15 21.39
C MET A 47 -7.13 6.99 22.14
N GLY A 48 -6.78 5.95 21.39
CA GLY A 48 -6.09 4.78 21.88
C GLY A 48 -4.57 4.83 21.71
N THR A 49 -3.93 3.67 21.81
CA THR A 49 -2.48 3.54 21.62
C THR A 49 -2.13 3.74 20.16
N VAL A 50 -1.16 4.62 19.90
CA VAL A 50 -0.61 4.87 18.56
C VAL A 50 0.05 3.61 18.03
N VAL A 51 -0.25 3.24 16.78
CA VAL A 51 0.39 2.13 16.09
C VAL A 51 1.24 2.68 14.94
N ALA A 52 2.51 2.28 14.92
CA ALA A 52 3.43 2.62 13.84
C ALA A 52 3.19 1.71 12.63
N GLY A 53 2.83 2.32 11.50
CA GLY A 53 2.73 1.66 10.21
C GLY A 53 4.01 1.80 9.39
N PRO A 54 3.93 1.95 8.06
CA PRO A 54 5.12 2.01 7.21
C PRO A 54 6.00 3.22 7.48
N VAL A 55 7.30 2.98 7.39
CA VAL A 55 8.30 4.04 7.20
C VAL A 55 8.26 4.48 5.74
N LEU A 56 8.19 5.79 5.50
CA LEU A 56 8.05 6.37 4.16
C LEU A 56 9.40 6.72 3.52
N SER A 57 10.46 6.91 4.32
CA SER A 57 11.79 7.30 3.85
C SER A 57 12.87 6.75 4.78
N ASN A 58 14.09 6.52 4.27
CA ASN A 58 15.24 6.15 5.09
C ASN A 58 16.04 7.36 5.60
N ALA A 59 15.60 8.59 5.32
CA ALA A 59 16.23 9.82 5.75
C ALA A 59 15.33 10.61 6.71
N THR A 60 15.95 11.47 7.53
CA THR A 60 15.21 12.42 8.36
C THR A 60 14.68 13.55 7.46
N THR A 61 13.42 13.43 7.08
CA THR A 61 12.79 14.30 6.08
C THR A 61 11.34 14.58 6.47
N GLY A 62 10.75 15.65 5.92
CA GLY A 62 9.34 15.94 6.13
C GLY A 62 8.44 15.01 5.33
N CYS A 63 7.18 14.95 5.72
CA CYS A 63 6.13 14.35 4.90
C CYS A 63 4.96 15.30 4.68
N SER A 64 4.15 15.01 3.66
CA SER A 64 2.92 15.77 3.40
C SER A 64 1.84 15.49 4.45
N PRO A 65 0.79 16.32 4.48
CA PRO A 65 -0.54 15.89 4.89
C PRO A 65 -0.94 14.51 4.40
N VAL A 66 -1.84 13.89 5.16
CA VAL A 66 -2.47 12.61 4.83
C VAL A 66 -3.80 12.86 4.15
N THR A 67 -4.02 12.22 3.00
CA THR A 67 -5.33 12.17 2.34
C THR A 67 -5.87 10.75 2.42
N ASP A 68 -7.02 10.56 3.06
CA ASP A 68 -7.74 9.27 3.06
C ASP A 68 -8.87 9.30 2.02
N ILE A 69 -9.07 8.21 1.30
CA ILE A 69 -10.15 8.04 0.34
C ILE A 69 -10.74 6.63 0.42
N SER A 70 -12.04 6.56 0.65
CA SER A 70 -12.81 5.32 0.51
C SER A 70 -13.41 5.23 -0.90
N ASN A 71 -13.30 4.06 -1.50
CA ASN A 71 -14.00 3.68 -2.70
C ASN A 71 -15.11 2.68 -2.38
N PRO A 72 -16.39 3.12 -2.29
CA PRO A 72 -17.50 2.20 -2.04
C PRO A 72 -17.85 1.32 -3.26
N ASN A 73 -17.36 1.66 -4.46
CA ASN A 73 -17.73 1.02 -5.71
C ASN A 73 -16.69 -0.01 -6.21
N ALA A 74 -15.60 -0.20 -5.46
CA ALA A 74 -14.58 -1.17 -5.79
C ALA A 74 -15.17 -2.57 -6.02
N THR A 75 -14.62 -3.27 -7.02
CA THR A 75 -15.05 -4.62 -7.33
C THR A 75 -14.74 -5.55 -6.16
N GLY A 76 -15.76 -6.15 -5.56
CA GLY A 76 -15.63 -6.99 -4.36
C GLY A 76 -16.01 -6.30 -3.05
N GLY A 77 -16.34 -5.01 -3.08
CA GLY A 77 -16.77 -4.25 -1.91
C GLY A 77 -15.90 -3.01 -1.69
N THR A 78 -16.22 -2.26 -0.64
CA THR A 78 -15.51 -1.02 -0.32
C THR A 78 -14.02 -1.28 -0.10
N THR A 79 -13.17 -0.46 -0.74
CA THR A 79 -11.74 -0.36 -0.44
C THR A 79 -11.41 1.03 0.07
N GLU A 80 -10.31 1.17 0.81
CA GLU A 80 -9.87 2.41 1.42
C GLU A 80 -8.36 2.54 1.28
N TRP A 81 -7.94 3.74 0.88
CA TRP A 81 -6.56 4.06 0.62
C TRP A 81 -6.16 5.37 1.29
N ILE A 82 -4.95 5.39 1.82
CA ILE A 82 -4.30 6.59 2.33
C ILE A 82 -3.18 7.01 1.40
N PHE A 83 -3.06 8.31 1.16
CA PHE A 83 -1.98 8.93 0.41
C PHE A 83 -1.13 9.80 1.33
N ALA A 84 0.18 9.67 1.20
CA ALA A 84 1.16 10.53 1.85
C ALA A 84 2.43 10.59 1.00
N SER A 85 3.26 11.61 1.23
CA SER A 85 4.55 11.75 0.55
C SER A 85 5.70 11.95 1.52
N ALA A 86 6.89 11.48 1.15
CA ALA A 86 8.16 11.84 1.78
C ALA A 86 8.90 12.85 0.91
N GLN A 87 9.55 13.84 1.53
CA GLN A 87 10.24 14.90 0.78
C GLN A 87 11.54 14.42 0.12
N ALA A 88 12.22 13.42 0.70
CA ALA A 88 13.45 12.84 0.16
C ALA A 88 13.60 11.37 0.55
N SER A 89 14.43 10.63 -0.20
CA SER A 89 14.82 9.24 0.10
C SER A 89 13.65 8.30 0.37
N GLY A 90 12.57 8.48 -0.37
CA GLY A 90 11.35 7.70 -0.23
C GLY A 90 11.57 6.22 -0.53
N LEU A 91 10.91 5.36 0.24
CA LEU A 91 11.06 3.90 0.20
C LEU A 91 10.18 3.22 -0.88
N GLY A 92 9.57 3.98 -1.80
CA GLY A 92 8.82 3.43 -2.92
C GLY A 92 9.72 2.88 -4.03
N ASN A 93 9.35 1.74 -4.63
CA ASN A 93 10.07 1.14 -5.76
C ASN A 93 10.39 2.12 -6.91
N SER A 94 9.55 3.13 -7.13
CA SER A 94 9.67 4.09 -8.23
C SER A 94 10.28 5.43 -7.82
N CYS A 95 10.70 5.60 -6.57
CA CYS A 95 11.01 6.92 -6.01
C CYS A 95 12.47 7.36 -6.13
N ALA A 96 13.33 6.54 -6.75
CA ALA A 96 14.72 6.88 -7.11
C ALA A 96 15.56 7.53 -5.98
N SER A 97 15.29 7.20 -4.71
CA SER A 97 15.90 7.85 -3.53
C SER A 97 15.64 9.37 -3.40
N GLY A 98 14.72 9.92 -4.19
CA GLY A 98 14.21 11.29 -4.09
C GLY A 98 12.93 11.37 -3.26
N GLY A 99 12.23 12.50 -3.36
CA GLY A 99 10.89 12.61 -2.80
C GLY A 99 9.91 11.68 -3.51
N CYS A 100 8.85 11.29 -2.81
CA CYS A 100 8.02 10.15 -3.18
C CYS A 100 6.60 10.37 -2.70
N VAL A 101 5.60 10.27 -3.59
CA VAL A 101 4.21 10.08 -3.19
C VAL A 101 3.89 8.60 -3.19
N MET A 102 3.17 8.16 -2.17
CA MET A 102 2.81 6.76 -1.96
C MET A 102 1.34 6.66 -1.56
N ASN A 103 0.74 5.52 -1.84
CA ASN A 103 -0.53 5.15 -1.27
C ASN A 103 -0.45 3.82 -0.50
N PHE A 104 -1.34 3.64 0.46
CA PHE A 104 -1.32 2.59 1.46
C PHE A 104 -2.75 2.08 1.70
N GLU A 105 -2.96 0.77 1.55
CA GLU A 105 -4.26 0.11 1.77
C GLU A 105 -4.68 0.09 3.24
N ASN A 106 -5.75 0.80 3.62
CA ASN A 106 -6.27 0.78 4.99
C ASN A 106 -7.67 0.16 5.11
N THR A 107 -8.17 -0.49 4.06
CA THR A 107 -9.45 -1.20 4.09
C THR A 107 -9.53 -2.14 5.30
N PRO A 108 -10.48 -1.92 6.22
CA PRO A 108 -10.62 -2.80 7.38
C PRO A 108 -11.27 -4.13 6.99
N TRP A 109 -10.90 -5.19 7.69
CA TRP A 109 -11.68 -6.42 7.67
C TRP A 109 -13.08 -6.19 8.28
N LEU A 110 -14.11 -6.77 7.65
CA LEU A 110 -15.50 -6.67 8.05
C LEU A 110 -16.06 -8.07 8.42
N PRO A 111 -16.82 -8.17 9.52
CA PRO A 111 -17.44 -9.43 9.93
C PRO A 111 -18.62 -9.81 9.04
N SER A 112 -18.79 -11.11 8.81
CA SER A 112 -19.88 -11.67 8.01
C SER A 112 -20.02 -11.03 6.62
N HIS A 113 -18.88 -10.66 6.03
CA HIS A 113 -18.81 -9.92 4.78
C HIS A 113 -18.34 -10.81 3.63
N GLY A 114 -18.90 -10.59 2.44
CA GLY A 114 -18.51 -11.32 1.23
C GLY A 114 -17.22 -10.74 0.66
N TYR A 115 -16.22 -11.59 0.43
CA TYR A 115 -14.93 -11.23 -0.16
C TYR A 115 -14.73 -11.94 -1.49
N THR A 116 -14.15 -11.25 -2.48
CA THR A 116 -13.75 -11.82 -3.77
C THR A 116 -12.25 -12.06 -3.82
N VAL A 117 -11.79 -12.95 -4.72
CA VAL A 117 -10.35 -13.22 -4.88
C VAL A 117 -9.65 -11.96 -5.37
N GLY A 118 -8.51 -11.62 -4.74
CA GLY A 118 -7.72 -10.43 -5.02
C GLY A 118 -8.01 -9.25 -4.10
N GLN A 119 -9.16 -9.23 -3.41
CA GLN A 119 -9.48 -8.18 -2.46
C GLN A 119 -8.46 -8.17 -1.31
N GLN A 120 -8.06 -6.97 -0.89
CA GLN A 120 -7.07 -6.75 0.17
C GLN A 120 -7.74 -6.13 1.40
N VAL A 121 -7.18 -6.43 2.56
CA VAL A 121 -7.50 -5.76 3.83
C VAL A 121 -6.23 -5.54 4.62
N LEU A 122 -6.21 -4.50 5.45
CA LEU A 122 -5.17 -4.28 6.45
C LEU A 122 -5.57 -4.99 7.75
N ASP A 123 -4.69 -5.86 8.25
CA ASP A 123 -4.93 -6.54 9.50
C ASP A 123 -4.43 -5.77 10.73
N THR A 124 -4.71 -6.31 11.92
CA THR A 124 -4.33 -5.70 13.21
C THR A 124 -2.82 -5.65 13.47
N HIS A 125 -2.00 -6.30 12.64
CA HIS A 125 -0.54 -6.29 12.70
C HIS A 125 0.08 -5.43 11.59
N PHE A 126 -0.70 -4.61 10.87
CA PHE A 126 -0.25 -3.82 9.72
C PHE A 126 0.30 -4.67 8.56
N GLN A 127 -0.17 -5.91 8.46
CA GLN A 127 0.11 -6.77 7.33
C GLN A 127 -1.07 -6.71 6.36
N VAL A 128 -0.76 -6.67 5.07
CA VAL A 128 -1.77 -6.75 4.02
C VAL A 128 -2.17 -8.21 3.84
N GLN A 129 -3.48 -8.47 3.87
CA GLN A 129 -4.06 -9.79 3.65
C GLN A 129 -4.82 -9.80 2.33
N THR A 130 -4.44 -10.70 1.42
CA THR A 130 -5.11 -10.84 0.12
C THR A 130 -6.03 -12.06 0.13
N CYS A 131 -7.28 -11.86 -0.27
CA CYS A 131 -8.24 -12.93 -0.41
C CYS A 131 -7.81 -13.85 -1.57
N ARG A 132 -7.52 -15.11 -1.27
CA ARG A 132 -7.17 -16.13 -2.28
C ARG A 132 -8.28 -17.13 -2.54
N THR A 133 -9.32 -17.13 -1.69
CA THR A 133 -10.51 -17.95 -1.87
C THR A 133 -11.69 -17.09 -1.46
N ALA A 134 -12.53 -16.74 -2.43
CA ALA A 134 -13.73 -15.96 -2.20
C ALA A 134 -14.68 -16.70 -1.25
N GLY A 135 -15.49 -15.93 -0.52
CA GLY A 135 -16.42 -16.48 0.46
C GLY A 135 -16.99 -15.41 1.36
N THR A 136 -17.55 -15.83 2.49
CA THR A 136 -18.05 -14.95 3.55
C THR A 136 -17.19 -15.11 4.79
N SER A 137 -16.70 -14.01 5.35
CA SER A 137 -15.87 -13.99 6.55
C SER A 137 -16.64 -14.45 7.80
N ARG A 138 -15.92 -14.71 8.88
CA ARG A 138 -16.47 -15.00 10.20
C ARG A 138 -17.18 -13.78 10.79
N ALA A 139 -17.97 -14.01 11.83
CA ALA A 139 -18.57 -12.93 12.63
C ALA A 139 -17.55 -12.19 13.52
N THR A 140 -16.38 -12.78 13.75
CA THR A 140 -15.30 -12.22 14.58
C THR A 140 -13.99 -12.24 13.82
N THR A 141 -13.15 -11.23 14.03
CA THR A 141 -11.88 -11.11 13.31
C THR A 141 -11.01 -12.37 13.48
N PRO A 142 -10.38 -12.88 12.40
CA PRO A 142 -9.45 -13.99 12.49
C PRO A 142 -8.22 -13.65 13.35
N ALA A 143 -7.59 -14.69 13.90
CA ALA A 143 -6.23 -14.55 14.41
C ALA A 143 -5.26 -14.53 13.21
N TRP A 144 -4.80 -13.32 12.86
CA TRP A 144 -3.92 -13.12 11.71
C TRP A 144 -2.51 -13.64 11.97
N SER A 145 -1.99 -14.45 11.04
CA SER A 145 -0.58 -14.84 11.07
C SER A 145 0.30 -13.66 10.67
N THR A 146 1.36 -13.39 11.43
CA THR A 146 2.38 -12.38 11.09
C THR A 146 3.40 -12.88 10.07
N THR A 147 3.41 -14.17 9.74
CA THR A 147 4.35 -14.75 8.78
C THR A 147 3.92 -14.45 7.34
N VAL A 148 4.79 -13.80 6.58
CA VAL A 148 4.59 -13.52 5.15
C VAL A 148 4.36 -14.81 4.36
N GLY A 149 3.38 -14.80 3.46
CA GLY A 149 2.96 -15.95 2.66
C GLY A 149 2.15 -16.99 3.42
N ALA A 150 2.01 -16.87 4.75
CA ALA A 150 1.16 -17.76 5.53
C ALA A 150 -0.32 -17.54 5.20
N SER A 151 -1.14 -18.51 5.59
CA SER A 151 -2.55 -18.53 5.28
C SER A 151 -3.40 -18.38 6.52
N THR A 152 -4.48 -17.62 6.41
CA THR A 152 -5.48 -17.48 7.48
C THR A 152 -6.82 -17.99 6.96
N ALA A 153 -7.46 -18.90 7.70
CA ALA A 153 -8.80 -19.38 7.39
C ALA A 153 -9.84 -18.51 8.10
N ASP A 154 -10.81 -18.03 7.34
CA ASP A 154 -11.82 -17.08 7.80
C ASP A 154 -13.20 -17.50 7.30
N ASN A 155 -13.72 -18.57 7.92
CA ASN A 155 -14.92 -19.27 7.47
C ASN A 155 -14.71 -19.84 6.06
N THR A 156 -15.47 -19.40 5.05
CA THR A 156 -15.28 -19.86 3.66
C THR A 156 -14.22 -19.03 2.93
N VAL A 157 -13.85 -17.86 3.45
CA VAL A 157 -12.75 -17.05 2.93
C VAL A 157 -11.41 -17.66 3.35
N ARG A 158 -10.43 -17.57 2.45
CA ARG A 158 -9.03 -17.86 2.79
C ARG A 158 -8.16 -16.69 2.38
N TRP A 159 -7.31 -16.26 3.29
CA TRP A 159 -6.38 -15.17 3.12
C TRP A 159 -4.95 -15.68 2.93
N VAL A 160 -4.13 -14.90 2.23
CA VAL A 160 -2.68 -15.02 2.21
C VAL A 160 -2.06 -13.70 2.68
N ASN A 161 -1.12 -13.77 3.61
CA ASN A 161 -0.41 -12.61 4.12
C ASN A 161 0.64 -12.14 3.08
N GLN A 162 0.53 -10.92 2.57
CA GLN A 162 1.51 -10.30 1.64
C GLN A 162 2.74 -9.71 2.37
N GLY A 163 2.65 -9.56 3.69
CA GLY A 163 3.64 -8.96 4.56
C GLY A 163 3.26 -7.55 4.97
N PRO A 164 4.23 -6.78 5.51
CA PRO A 164 3.96 -5.44 5.98
C PRO A 164 3.45 -4.61 4.82
N GLN A 165 2.59 -3.65 5.13
CA GLN A 165 2.17 -2.59 4.22
C GLN A 165 3.39 -1.71 3.86
N ALA A 166 4.33 -2.26 3.09
CA ALA A 166 5.63 -1.67 2.80
C ALA A 166 5.66 -1.10 1.39
N ALA A 167 6.32 0.05 1.23
CA ALA A 167 6.42 0.72 -0.06
C ALA A 167 7.43 0.08 -1.05
N ALA A 168 8.29 -0.84 -0.59
CA ALA A 168 9.34 -1.44 -1.40
C ALA A 168 9.38 -2.98 -1.35
N HIS A 169 9.41 -3.58 -2.54
CA HIS A 169 9.75 -4.99 -2.77
C HIS A 169 11.05 -5.09 -3.60
N GLY A 170 11.76 -6.21 -3.49
CA GLY A 170 12.94 -6.47 -4.31
C GLY A 170 12.60 -6.67 -5.80
N THR A 171 13.63 -6.73 -6.63
CA THR A 171 13.53 -7.26 -8.00
C THR A 171 14.16 -8.64 -8.08
N TRP A 172 13.79 -9.42 -9.10
CA TRP A 172 14.41 -10.71 -9.33
C TRP A 172 15.87 -10.57 -9.78
N LEU A 173 16.76 -11.40 -9.24
CA LEU A 173 18.18 -11.50 -9.54
C LEU A 173 18.54 -12.94 -9.95
N ALA A 174 19.33 -13.08 -11.00
CA ALA A 174 19.78 -14.38 -11.51
C ALA A 174 20.86 -14.99 -10.62
N SER A 175 20.86 -16.33 -10.52
CA SER A 175 21.84 -17.09 -9.72
C SER A 175 21.98 -16.59 -8.28
N HIS A 176 20.88 -16.11 -7.70
CA HIS A 176 20.86 -15.45 -6.40
C HIS A 176 20.21 -16.35 -5.36
N ALA A 177 20.82 -16.43 -4.18
CA ALA A 177 20.28 -17.16 -3.04
C ALA A 177 19.20 -16.32 -2.36
N TYR A 178 17.97 -16.84 -2.37
CA TYR A 178 16.80 -16.24 -1.75
C TYR A 178 16.44 -16.98 -0.47
N ALA A 179 16.28 -16.21 0.61
CA ALA A 179 15.80 -16.73 1.88
C ALA A 179 14.28 -16.94 1.86
N LEU A 180 13.77 -17.76 2.79
CA LEU A 180 12.33 -17.93 2.97
C LEU A 180 11.68 -16.58 3.29
N ALA A 181 10.46 -16.35 2.78
CA ALA A 181 9.69 -15.12 2.96
C ALA A 181 10.26 -13.85 2.31
N THR A 182 11.39 -13.90 1.59
CA THR A 182 11.80 -12.79 0.72
C THR A 182 10.71 -12.50 -0.32
N SER A 183 10.47 -11.23 -0.63
CA SER A 183 9.48 -10.81 -1.62
C SER A 183 10.10 -9.97 -2.74
N ILE A 184 9.58 -10.14 -3.95
CA ILE A 184 9.93 -9.36 -5.13
C ILE A 184 8.66 -8.94 -5.87
N ILE A 185 8.76 -7.92 -6.73
CA ILE A 185 7.75 -7.66 -7.77
C ILE A 185 8.21 -8.31 -9.08
N ASP A 186 7.32 -9.08 -9.70
CA ASP A 186 7.58 -9.76 -10.97
C ASP A 186 7.31 -8.87 -12.20
N SER A 187 7.59 -9.40 -13.40
CA SER A 187 7.38 -8.68 -14.66
C SER A 187 5.90 -8.42 -15.01
N ASN A 188 4.96 -9.04 -14.29
CA ASN A 188 3.52 -8.80 -14.42
C ASN A 188 3.01 -7.85 -13.31
N GLY A 189 3.89 -7.33 -12.45
CA GLY A 189 3.54 -6.45 -11.34
C GLY A 189 3.04 -7.17 -10.08
N ASN A 190 3.04 -8.51 -10.02
CA ASN A 190 2.60 -9.25 -8.84
C ASN A 190 3.73 -9.41 -7.82
N ILE A 191 3.39 -9.41 -6.53
CA ILE A 191 4.30 -9.80 -5.47
C ILE A 191 4.49 -11.32 -5.48
N GLN A 192 5.75 -11.73 -5.60
CA GLN A 192 6.20 -13.11 -5.47
C GLN A 192 6.93 -13.29 -4.14
N VAL A 193 6.45 -14.20 -3.30
CA VAL A 193 7.03 -14.52 -1.99
C VAL A 193 7.70 -15.88 -2.02
N VAL A 194 8.92 -15.98 -1.49
CA VAL A 194 9.62 -17.26 -1.37
C VAL A 194 8.92 -18.17 -0.36
N THR A 195 8.51 -19.34 -0.83
CA THR A 195 7.92 -20.42 -0.01
C THR A 195 8.87 -21.59 0.21
N THR A 196 9.95 -21.67 -0.58
CA THR A 196 11.06 -22.59 -0.37
C THR A 196 12.32 -21.84 -0.72
N ALA A 197 13.18 -21.61 0.29
CA ALA A 197 14.46 -20.96 0.10
C ALA A 197 15.35 -21.75 -0.87
N GLY A 198 16.18 -21.05 -1.62
CA GLY A 198 17.04 -21.67 -2.61
C GLY A 198 17.70 -20.63 -3.51
N THR A 199 18.36 -21.11 -4.56
CA THR A 199 19.02 -20.27 -5.56
C THR A 199 18.20 -20.22 -6.84
N SER A 200 17.94 -19.01 -7.35
CA SER A 200 17.26 -18.78 -8.63
C SER A 200 18.05 -19.34 -9.82
N LYS A 201 17.38 -19.51 -10.95
CA LYS A 201 18.06 -19.91 -12.21
C LYS A 201 19.06 -18.86 -12.66
N ALA A 202 20.01 -19.29 -13.50
CA ALA A 202 20.85 -18.38 -14.26
C ALA A 202 20.07 -17.76 -15.44
N GLY A 203 20.50 -16.58 -15.89
CA GLY A 203 19.96 -15.91 -17.08
C GLY A 203 18.65 -15.15 -16.81
N ALA A 204 17.67 -15.28 -17.71
CA ALA A 204 16.38 -14.58 -17.60
C ALA A 204 15.51 -15.15 -16.47
N HIS A 205 14.68 -14.31 -15.85
CA HIS A 205 13.70 -14.71 -14.84
C HIS A 205 12.76 -15.82 -15.36
N PRO A 206 12.12 -16.61 -14.47
CA PRO A 206 11.14 -17.61 -14.90
C PRO A 206 9.89 -16.98 -15.52
N ALA A 207 9.07 -17.80 -16.19
CA ALA A 207 7.71 -17.42 -16.53
C ALA A 207 6.89 -17.35 -15.23
N TRP A 208 6.47 -16.14 -14.88
CA TRP A 208 5.75 -15.90 -13.62
C TRP A 208 4.31 -16.35 -13.72
N ALA A 209 3.85 -17.04 -12.68
CA ALA A 209 2.46 -17.44 -12.59
C ALA A 209 1.60 -16.21 -12.25
N THR A 210 0.50 -16.02 -12.97
CA THR A 210 -0.35 -14.81 -12.88
C THR A 210 -1.55 -14.95 -11.96
N THR A 211 -1.95 -16.19 -11.64
CA THR A 211 -3.06 -16.46 -10.72
C THR A 211 -2.56 -16.43 -9.28
N ILE A 212 -3.27 -15.74 -8.39
CA ILE A 212 -2.97 -15.69 -6.96
C ILE A 212 -2.84 -17.11 -6.38
N ASN A 213 -1.88 -17.29 -5.47
CA ASN A 213 -1.56 -18.51 -4.74
C ASN A 213 -0.94 -19.65 -5.57
N THR A 214 -0.68 -19.43 -6.87
CA THR A 214 0.07 -20.38 -7.69
C THR A 214 1.58 -20.29 -7.43
N ILE A 215 2.29 -21.41 -7.61
CA ILE A 215 3.72 -21.52 -7.35
C ILE A 215 4.51 -21.50 -8.66
N THR A 216 5.45 -20.57 -8.79
CA THR A 216 6.49 -20.59 -9.84
C THR A 216 7.72 -21.31 -9.30
N ALA A 217 8.16 -22.36 -10.01
CA ALA A 217 9.45 -22.99 -9.75
C ALA A 217 10.56 -22.25 -10.49
N ASP A 218 11.64 -21.94 -9.79
CA ASP A 218 12.77 -21.18 -10.31
C ASP A 218 14.07 -21.81 -9.81
N ASN A 219 14.53 -22.84 -10.54
CA ASN A 219 15.60 -23.73 -10.10
C ASN A 219 15.26 -24.36 -8.72
N THR A 220 15.97 -23.99 -7.65
CA THR A 220 15.75 -24.55 -6.31
C THR A 220 14.85 -23.68 -5.43
N VAL A 221 14.62 -22.41 -5.80
CA VAL A 221 13.68 -21.53 -5.09
C VAL A 221 12.26 -21.72 -5.62
N ARG A 222 11.26 -21.62 -4.73
CA ARG A 222 9.83 -21.68 -5.06
C ARG A 222 9.15 -20.38 -4.67
N TRP A 223 8.49 -19.74 -5.63
CA TRP A 223 7.81 -18.46 -5.46
C TRP A 223 6.30 -18.65 -5.43
N ARG A 224 5.60 -17.99 -4.52
CA ARG A 224 4.14 -17.91 -4.50
C ARG A 224 3.71 -16.53 -4.97
N ASN A 225 2.84 -16.49 -5.98
CA ASN A 225 2.15 -15.26 -6.35
C ASN A 225 1.16 -14.90 -5.22
N THR A 226 1.27 -13.70 -4.66
CA THR A 226 0.38 -13.20 -3.61
C THR A 226 -0.56 -12.08 -4.07
N GLY A 227 -0.55 -11.74 -5.37
CA GLY A 227 -1.37 -10.69 -5.99
C GLY A 227 -0.59 -9.39 -6.23
N LEU A 228 -1.32 -8.36 -6.67
CA LEU A 228 -0.77 -7.02 -6.84
C LEU A 228 -0.39 -6.41 -5.47
N PRO A 229 0.62 -5.53 -5.41
CA PRO A 229 0.95 -4.81 -4.19
C PRO A 229 -0.18 -3.87 -3.78
N ALA A 230 -0.46 -3.81 -2.48
CA ALA A 230 -1.41 -2.85 -1.89
C ALA A 230 -0.73 -1.50 -1.56
N THR A 231 0.23 -1.12 -2.40
CA THR A 231 0.97 0.13 -2.36
C THR A 231 1.47 0.45 -3.76
N ALA A 232 1.31 1.69 -4.18
CA ALA A 232 1.93 2.27 -5.35
C ALA A 232 2.77 3.48 -4.92
N SER A 233 3.75 3.81 -5.76
CA SER A 233 4.61 4.96 -5.51
C SER A 233 4.95 5.67 -6.81
N LEU A 234 5.11 7.00 -6.73
CA LEU A 234 5.55 7.83 -7.84
C LEU A 234 6.59 8.82 -7.34
N ALA A 235 7.68 8.98 -8.08
CA ALA A 235 8.69 9.98 -7.78
C ALA A 235 8.08 11.38 -7.83
N ALA A 236 8.32 12.16 -6.78
CA ALA A 236 7.87 13.54 -6.64
C ALA A 236 8.99 14.33 -5.96
N ALA A 237 9.76 15.12 -6.73
CA ALA A 237 10.92 15.84 -6.22
C ALA A 237 10.51 16.77 -5.06
N GLY A 238 11.20 16.63 -3.92
CA GLY A 238 10.86 17.36 -2.70
C GLY A 238 9.57 16.87 -2.03
N GLY A 239 8.98 15.76 -2.46
CA GLY A 239 7.68 15.29 -2.02
C GLY A 239 6.54 16.09 -2.65
N THR A 240 5.37 16.05 -2.04
CA THR A 240 4.17 16.72 -2.57
C THR A 240 3.59 17.73 -1.60
N GLY A 241 2.87 18.72 -2.12
CA GLY A 241 1.89 19.48 -1.35
C GLY A 241 0.69 18.61 -0.95
N GLY A 242 -0.46 19.26 -0.71
CA GLY A 242 -1.73 18.55 -0.52
C GLY A 242 -2.07 17.67 -1.72
N ILE A 243 -2.70 16.53 -1.45
CA ILE A 243 -3.10 15.55 -2.46
C ILE A 243 -4.63 15.59 -2.57
N ILE A 244 -5.12 15.81 -3.78
CA ILE A 244 -6.55 15.81 -4.09
C ILE A 244 -6.86 14.60 -4.95
N ILE A 245 -7.88 13.85 -4.56
CA ILE A 245 -8.36 12.69 -5.32
C ILE A 245 -9.66 13.07 -6.01
N ASP A 246 -9.70 12.96 -7.33
CA ASP A 246 -10.94 12.99 -8.11
C ASP A 246 -11.32 11.56 -8.45
N ASN A 247 -12.32 11.07 -7.71
CA ASN A 247 -12.84 9.73 -7.84
C ASN A 247 -14.21 9.67 -8.54
N ILE A 248 -14.57 10.71 -9.30
CA ILE A 248 -15.86 10.81 -9.99
C ILE A 248 -15.69 10.68 -11.52
N VAL A 249 -14.45 10.75 -12.02
CA VAL A 249 -14.18 10.58 -13.46
C VAL A 249 -14.60 9.17 -13.90
N GLY A 250 -15.51 9.09 -14.87
CA GLY A 250 -16.05 7.81 -15.33
C GLY A 250 -14.99 6.92 -16.00
N SER A 251 -15.18 5.60 -15.90
CA SER A 251 -14.36 4.63 -16.62
C SER A 251 -14.30 4.95 -18.11
N GLY A 252 -13.09 5.02 -18.68
CA GLY A 252 -12.89 5.31 -20.10
C GLY A 252 -12.86 6.80 -20.47
N THR A 253 -13.12 7.72 -19.53
CA THR A 253 -12.95 9.17 -19.74
C THR A 253 -11.49 9.59 -19.68
N LEU A 254 -10.77 9.13 -18.65
CA LEU A 254 -9.33 9.29 -18.50
C LEU A 254 -8.69 7.95 -18.13
N ALA A 255 -7.39 7.82 -18.38
CA ALA A 255 -6.65 6.64 -17.97
C ALA A 255 -6.75 6.44 -16.45
N GLY A 256 -7.11 5.22 -16.01
CA GLY A 256 -7.16 4.83 -14.60
C GLY A 256 -8.45 5.13 -13.83
N ALA A 257 -9.47 5.74 -14.45
CA ALA A 257 -10.76 6.13 -13.85
C ALA A 257 -10.68 7.13 -12.67
N SER A 258 -9.72 7.02 -11.76
CA SER A 258 -9.52 7.98 -10.66
C SER A 258 -8.24 8.78 -10.87
N GLN A 259 -8.29 10.07 -10.60
CA GLN A 259 -7.18 10.99 -10.80
C GLN A 259 -6.66 11.49 -9.45
N VAL A 260 -5.35 11.58 -9.34
CA VAL A 260 -4.61 12.03 -8.16
C VAL A 260 -3.85 13.28 -8.55
N TYR A 261 -4.21 14.41 -7.94
CA TYR A 261 -3.62 15.71 -8.23
C TYR A 261 -2.76 16.20 -7.07
N PHE A 262 -1.56 16.68 -7.37
CA PHE A 262 -0.66 17.30 -6.40
C PHE A 262 0.38 18.18 -7.08
N SER A 263 1.11 18.97 -6.29
CA SER A 263 2.29 19.71 -6.75
C SER A 263 3.57 19.17 -6.11
N THR A 264 4.68 19.15 -6.85
CA THR A 264 6.00 18.81 -6.28
C THR A 264 6.58 20.00 -5.52
N GLN A 265 7.32 19.74 -4.43
CA GLN A 265 7.93 20.80 -3.63
C GLN A 265 9.35 21.16 -4.08
N SER A 266 9.90 20.48 -5.09
CA SER A 266 11.17 20.81 -5.71
C SER A 266 11.10 20.68 -7.23
N ASN A 267 12.08 21.29 -7.89
CA ASN A 267 12.15 21.31 -9.35
C ASN A 267 12.43 19.91 -9.90
N GLN A 268 11.63 19.48 -10.87
CA GLN A 268 11.87 18.32 -11.70
C GLN A 268 11.40 18.61 -13.13
N VAL A 269 11.64 17.67 -14.05
CA VAL A 269 11.09 17.75 -15.41
C VAL A 269 9.57 17.55 -15.33
N CYS A 270 8.80 18.47 -15.90
CA CYS A 270 7.35 18.41 -15.90
C CYS A 270 6.83 17.81 -17.22
N GLY A 271 6.55 16.51 -17.23
CA GLY A 271 6.12 15.81 -18.43
C GLY A 271 7.21 15.82 -19.51
N SER A 272 6.90 16.29 -20.72
CA SER A 272 7.83 16.32 -21.85
C SER A 272 8.52 17.67 -22.09
N THR A 273 8.10 18.76 -21.42
CA THR A 273 8.68 20.10 -21.59
C THR A 273 8.71 20.89 -20.29
N GLY A 274 9.80 21.62 -20.03
CA GLY A 274 9.93 22.50 -18.86
C GLY A 274 10.51 21.83 -17.61
N THR A 275 11.02 22.66 -16.69
CA THR A 275 11.59 22.23 -15.40
C THR A 275 11.17 23.21 -14.32
N GLY A 276 10.62 22.70 -13.22
CA GLY A 276 10.08 23.51 -12.13
C GLY A 276 9.34 22.65 -11.10
N GLY A 277 8.65 23.29 -10.15
CA GLY A 277 7.65 22.61 -9.34
C GLY A 277 6.48 22.18 -10.23
N CYS A 278 6.25 20.88 -10.37
CA CYS A 278 5.29 20.35 -11.32
C CYS A 278 3.92 20.20 -10.68
N ALA A 279 2.87 20.66 -11.37
CA ALA A 279 1.52 20.15 -11.14
C ALA A 279 1.42 18.77 -11.81
N VAL A 280 1.05 17.76 -11.02
CA VAL A 280 1.00 16.37 -11.46
C VAL A 280 -0.44 15.90 -11.40
N GLN A 281 -0.88 15.30 -12.51
CA GLN A 281 -2.08 14.47 -12.60
C GLN A 281 -1.60 13.03 -12.80
N ALA A 282 -1.70 12.23 -11.75
CA ALA A 282 -1.47 10.80 -11.81
C ALA A 282 -2.81 10.08 -11.81
N SER A 283 -2.81 8.79 -12.17
CA SER A 283 -3.99 7.95 -12.06
C SER A 283 -3.67 6.66 -11.34
N GLN A 284 -4.67 6.11 -10.67
CA GLN A 284 -4.59 4.82 -10.01
C GLN A 284 -5.85 4.04 -10.30
N SER A 285 -5.67 2.87 -10.92
CA SER A 285 -6.74 1.89 -11.09
C SER A 285 -7.24 1.39 -9.74
N ALA A 286 -8.53 1.05 -9.66
CA ALA A 286 -9.20 0.49 -8.47
C ALA A 286 -9.42 1.47 -7.29
N LEU A 287 -9.20 2.77 -7.50
CA LEU A 287 -9.74 3.81 -6.63
C LEU A 287 -11.23 4.07 -6.90
N GLN A 288 -11.79 3.62 -8.03
CA GLN A 288 -13.22 3.63 -8.38
C GLN A 288 -13.77 2.23 -8.57
#